data_AF-A0A920RV03-F1
#
_entry.id   AF-A0A920RV03-F1
#
_cell.length_a   1.000
_cell.length_b   1.000
_cell.length_c   1.000
_cell.angle_alpha   90.00
_cell.angle_beta   90.00
_cell.angle_gamma   90.00
#
_symmetry.space_group_name_H-M   'P 1'
#
loop_
_entity.id
_entity.type
_entity.pdbx_description
1 polymer ?
#
loop_
_entity_poly.entity_id
_entity_poly.type
_entity_poly.pdbx_seq_one_letter_code
_entity_poly.pdbx_strand_id
1 'polypeptide(L)' 'MDLKNAFKTAIGMSLVSMISMEAHESCGCALNWGAMLTWWVIPFMLIAGFITPLPYNYFRLKKYGKACHK' A
#
# COMPACT_ATOMS: atom_id res chain seq x y z
N MET A 1 -21.03 13.52 10.00
CA MET A 1 -19.62 13.42 9.56
C MET A 1 -19.12 14.84 9.36
N ASP A 2 -18.19 15.31 10.19
CA ASP A 2 -17.68 16.67 10.16
C ASP A 2 -16.95 17.00 8.84
N LEU A 3 -17.19 18.21 8.31
CA LEU A 3 -16.55 18.73 7.08
C LEU A 3 -15.01 18.68 7.18
N LYS A 4 -14.47 18.90 8.38
CA LYS A 4 -13.05 18.81 8.69
C LYS A 4 -12.47 17.40 8.50
N ASN A 5 -13.26 16.36 8.83
CA ASN A 5 -12.86 14.96 8.62
C ASN A 5 -12.95 14.54 7.16
N ALA A 6 -13.98 15.01 6.42
CA ALA A 6 -14.09 14.77 4.99
C ALA A 6 -12.92 15.40 4.21
N PHE A 7 -12.56 16.65 4.51
CA PHE A 7 -11.43 17.34 3.87
C PHE A 7 -10.08 16.67 4.17
N LYS A 8 -9.88 16.25 5.42
CA LYS A 8 -8.68 15.49 5.83
C LYS A 8 -8.59 14.13 5.15
N THR A 9 -9.73 13.48 4.90
CA THR A 9 -9.79 12.18 4.22
C THR A 9 -9.56 12.34 2.71
N ALA A 10 -10.14 13.37 2.08
CA ALA A 10 -9.94 13.66 0.66
C ALA A 10 -8.46 13.98 0.36
N ILE A 11 -7.83 14.84 1.17
CA ILE A 11 -6.41 15.16 1.04
C ILE A 11 -5.54 13.94 1.37
N GLY A 12 -5.91 13.16 2.39
CA GLY A 12 -5.18 11.96 2.78
C GLY A 12 -5.19 10.86 1.71
N MET A 13 -6.34 10.61 1.07
CA MET A 13 -6.43 9.61 -0.01
C MET A 13 -5.69 10.05 -1.27
N SER A 14 -5.72 11.34 -1.63
CA SER A 14 -5.01 11.82 -2.82
C SER A 14 -3.50 11.89 -2.60
N LEU A 15 -3.01 12.43 -1.47
CA LEU A 15 -1.57 12.58 -1.24
C LEU A 15 -0.86 11.26 -0.93
N VAL A 16 -1.46 10.40 -0.10
CA VAL A 16 -0.83 9.12 0.26
C VAL A 16 -0.76 8.21 -0.97
N SER A 17 -1.80 8.19 -1.81
CA SER A 17 -1.80 7.40 -3.04
C SER A 17 -0.79 7.93 -4.05
N MET A 18 -0.71 9.25 -4.23
CA MET A 18 0.25 9.88 -5.14
C MET A 18 1.70 9.58 -4.69
N ILE A 19 2.02 9.77 -3.42
CA ILE A 19 3.36 9.43 -2.88
C ILE A 19 3.65 7.94 -2.99
N SER A 20 2.66 7.06 -2.79
CA SER A 20 2.86 5.62 -2.93
C SER A 20 3.15 5.18 -4.36
N MET A 21 2.56 5.86 -5.36
CA MET A 21 2.77 5.58 -6.78
C MET A 21 4.14 6.07 -7.24
N GLU A 22 4.53 7.28 -6.83
CA GLU A 22 5.86 7.83 -7.08
C GLU A 22 6.97 7.01 -6.36
N ALA A 23 6.69 6.55 -5.13
CA ALA A 23 7.61 5.69 -4.39
C ALA A 23 7.71 4.28 -5.01
N HIS A 24 6.61 3.75 -5.57
CA HIS A 24 6.64 2.47 -6.27
C HIS A 24 7.47 2.56 -7.55
N GLU A 25 7.31 3.63 -8.34
CA GLU A 25 8.12 3.92 -9.52
C GLU A 25 9.62 4.07 -9.13
N SER A 26 9.89 4.83 -8.06
CA SER A 26 11.25 5.04 -7.56
C SER A 26 11.90 3.76 -7.01
N CYS A 27 11.12 2.90 -6.34
CA CYS A 27 11.59 1.61 -5.83
C CYS A 27 11.72 0.58 -6.96
N GLY A 28 10.88 0.70 -8.00
CA GLY A 28 10.97 -0.05 -9.26
C GLY A 28 12.26 0.25 -10.02
N CYS A 29 12.80 1.46 -9.95
CA CYS A 29 14.13 1.80 -10.50
C CYS A 29 15.28 1.09 -9.78
N ALA A 30 15.17 0.82 -8.47
CA ALA A 30 16.20 0.10 -7.72
C ALA A 30 16.18 -1.42 -7.97
N LEU A 31 15.03 -1.97 -8.41
CA LEU A 31 14.81 -3.39 -8.68
C LEU A 31 14.74 -3.73 -10.18
N ASN A 32 14.95 -2.77 -11.07
CA ASN A 32 14.80 -2.94 -12.52
C ASN A 32 15.93 -3.80 -13.13
N TRP A 33 15.92 -5.09 -12.81
CA TRP A 33 16.52 -6.16 -13.62
C TRP A 33 15.59 -6.54 -14.77
N GLY A 34 15.06 -5.55 -15.48
CA GLY A 34 14.10 -5.71 -16.57
C GLY A 34 12.68 -5.99 -16.05
N ALA A 35 11.89 -4.92 -15.89
CA ALA A 35 10.45 -4.98 -15.62
C ALA A 35 9.66 -5.53 -16.83
N MET A 36 9.98 -6.73 -17.30
CA MET A 36 9.12 -7.54 -18.14
C MET A 36 8.34 -8.49 -17.24
N LEU A 37 7.01 -8.50 -17.38
CA LEU A 37 6.15 -9.52 -16.76
C LEU A 37 6.50 -10.89 -17.36
N THR A 38 7.52 -11.53 -16.82
CA THR A 38 7.81 -12.93 -17.09
C THR A 38 6.86 -13.79 -16.25
N TRP A 39 6.42 -14.92 -16.82
CA TRP A 39 5.44 -15.81 -16.17
C TRP A 39 5.84 -16.25 -14.74
N TRP A 40 7.16 -16.29 -14.48
CA TRP A 40 7.73 -16.63 -13.18
C TRP A 40 7.71 -15.51 -12.14
N VAL A 41 7.60 -14.25 -12.55
CA VAL A 41 7.58 -13.09 -11.62
C VAL A 41 6.18 -12.86 -11.03
N ILE A 42 5.12 -13.31 -11.71
CA ILE A 42 3.73 -13.14 -11.29
C ILE A 42 3.47 -13.67 -9.86
N PRO A 43 3.88 -14.90 -9.47
CA PRO A 43 3.66 -15.40 -8.11
C PRO A 43 4.39 -14.57 -7.05
N PHE A 44 5.63 -14.16 -7.32
CA PHE A 44 6.42 -13.33 -6.40
C PHE A 44 5.81 -11.94 -6.22
N MET A 45 5.31 -11.35 -7.30
CA MET A 45 4.64 -10.04 -7.27
C MET A 45 3.31 -10.10 -6.50
N LEU A 46 2.54 -11.18 -6.63
CA LEU A 46 1.31 -11.39 -5.83
C LEU A 46 1.64 -11.56 -4.34
N ILE A 47 2.69 -12.31 -4.00
CA ILE A 47 3.12 -12.50 -2.60
C ILE A 47 3.63 -11.19 -2.01
N ALA A 48 4.48 -10.46 -2.75
CA ALA A 48 4.97 -9.15 -2.32
C ALA A 48 3.81 -8.17 -2.14
N GLY A 49 2.86 -8.12 -3.10
CA GLY A 49 1.67 -7.29 -3.01
C GLY A 49 0.77 -7.63 -1.81
N PHE A 50 0.72 -8.90 -1.38
CA PHE A 50 -0.03 -9.32 -0.21
C PHE A 50 0.70 -9.02 1.11
N ILE A 51 2.02 -9.24 1.17
CA ILE A 51 2.83 -9.01 2.37
C ILE A 51 3.02 -7.51 2.64
N THR A 52 3.19 -6.68 1.61
CA THR A 52 3.49 -5.25 1.74
C THR A 52 2.46 -4.46 2.59
N PRO A 53 1.14 -4.59 2.39
CA PRO A 53 0.15 -3.88 3.21
C PRO A 53 -0.09 -4.53 4.58
N LEU A 54 0.28 -5.81 4.77
CA LEU A 54 -0.06 -6.61 5.94
C LEU A 54 0.49 -6.04 7.27
N PRO A 55 1.79 -5.70 7.42
CA PRO A 55 2.33 -5.19 8.68
C PRO A 55 1.74 -3.81 9.05
N TYR A 56 1.52 -2.94 8.06
CA TYR A 56 0.89 -1.64 8.27
C TYR A 56 -0.57 -1.81 8.73
N ASN A 57 -1.32 -2.69 8.08
CA ASN A 57 -2.72 -2.93 8.41
C ASN A 57 -2.86 -3.59 9.80
N TYR A 58 -1.97 -4.53 10.15
CA TYR A 58 -1.95 -5.17 11.47
C TYR A 58 -1.60 -4.18 12.59
N PHE A 59 -0.60 -3.30 12.38
CA PHE A 59 -0.26 -2.24 13.32
C PHE A 59 -1.44 -1.28 13.55
N ARG A 60 -2.12 -0.90 12.46
CA ARG A 60 -3.31 -0.05 12.52
C ARG A 60 -4.43 -0.72 13.32
N LEU A 61 -4.76 -1.97 13.01
CA LEU A 61 -5.78 -2.75 13.73
C LEU A 61 -5.48 -2.86 15.23
N LYS A 62 -4.21 -3.16 15.58
CA LYS A 62 -3.74 -3.21 16.97
C LYS A 62 -3.86 -1.85 17.68
N LYS A 63 -3.55 -0.75 16.99
CA LYS A 63 -3.65 0.62 17.55
C LYS A 63 -5.09 1.05 17.84
N TYR A 64 -6.06 0.62 17.01
CA TYR A 64 -7.47 0.97 17.17
C TYR A 64 -8.29 -0.08 17.92
N GLY A 65 -7.67 -1.14 18.43
CA GLY A 65 -8.36 -2.22 19.16
C GLY A 65 -9.40 -2.95 18.31
N LYS A 66 -9.23 -3.00 16.98
CA LYS A 66 -10.17 -3.65 16.06
C LYS A 66 -9.56 -4.95 15.57
N ALA A 67 -10.32 -6.04 15.65
CA ALA A 67 -9.97 -7.32 15.04
C ALA A 67 -10.82 -7.53 13.78
N CYS A 68 -10.18 -8.03 12.71
CA CYS A 68 -10.89 -8.50 11.51
C CYS A 68 -11.42 -9.95 11.66
N HIS A 69 -11.14 -10.57 12.80
CA HIS A 69 -11.66 -11.87 13.23
C HIS A 69 -12.52 -11.62 14.48
N LYS A 70 -13.63 -12.35 14.60
CA LYS A 70 -14.40 -12.46 15.85
C LYS A 70 -13.57 -12.96 17.04
#